data_AF-A0A953EMH3-F1
#
_entry.id   AF-A0A953EMH3-F1
#
_cell.length_a   1.000
_cell.length_b   1.000
_cell.length_c   1.000
_cell.angle_alpha   90.00
_cell.angle_beta   90.00
_cell.angle_gamma   90.00
#
_symmetry.space_group_name_H-M   'P 1'
#
loop_
_entity.id
_entity.type
_entity.pdbx_description
1 polymer ?
#
loop_
_entity_poly.entity_id
_entity_poly.type
_entity_poly.pdbx_seq_one_letter_code
_entity_poly.pdbx_strand_id
1 'polypeptide(L)'
;MRHESSVTSLSWIPSEAVPGLNKVVFGSGFTHYDEPPPDRIDDLESLRDADRFRFANVLSAWVDVEDGVIVSAGYNGRCLMGATTLAVG
;
A
#
# COMPACT_ATOMS: atom_id res chain seq x y z
N MET A 1 -3.79 -9.02 -29.66
CA MET A 1 -2.68 -8.56 -28.79
C MET A 1 -3.23 -8.26 -27.41
N ARG A 2 -2.58 -8.74 -26.34
CA ARG A 2 -2.99 -8.41 -24.97
C ARG A 2 -2.24 -7.18 -24.46
N HIS A 3 -2.98 -6.22 -23.90
CA HIS A 3 -2.45 -5.09 -23.14
C HIS A 3 -2.84 -5.26 -21.68
N GLU A 4 -1.91 -5.06 -20.77
CA GLU A 4 -2.15 -5.12 -19.33
C GLU A 4 -1.50 -3.92 -18.64
N SER A 5 -2.17 -3.41 -17.61
CA SER A 5 -1.67 -2.36 -16.75
C SER A 5 -2.10 -2.60 -15.31
N SER A 6 -1.36 -2.02 -14.37
CA SER A 6 -1.65 -2.10 -12.94
C SER A 6 -1.53 -0.75 -12.27
N VAL A 7 -2.28 -0.57 -11.18
CA VAL A 7 -2.19 0.57 -10.29
C VAL A 7 -2.12 0.08 -8.84
N THR A 8 -1.29 0.75 -8.05
CA THR A 8 -1.19 0.52 -6.62
C THR A 8 -1.53 1.79 -5.88
N SER A 9 -2.44 1.70 -4.91
CA SER A 9 -2.66 2.76 -3.93
C SER A 9 -2.24 2.28 -2.55
N LEU A 10 -1.67 3.17 -1.75
CA LEU A 10 -1.12 2.87 -0.44
C LEU A 10 -1.57 3.94 0.56
N SER A 11 -2.00 3.50 1.74
CA SER A 11 -2.41 4.38 2.85
C SER A 11 -1.43 4.27 4.01
N TRP A 12 -0.97 5.40 4.54
CA TRP A 12 -0.11 5.49 5.72
C TRP A 12 -0.58 6.64 6.62
N ILE A 13 -0.15 6.64 7.89
CA ILE A 13 -0.48 7.71 8.84
C ILE A 13 0.74 8.60 9.02
N PRO A 14 0.73 9.86 8.54
CA PRO A 14 1.86 10.74 8.71
C PRO A 14 2.00 11.17 10.18
N SER A 15 3.24 11.37 10.62
CA SER A 15 3.55 11.77 12.01
C SER A 15 2.90 13.08 12.45
N GLU A 16 2.57 13.95 11.50
CA GLU A 16 1.92 15.25 11.74
C GLU A 16 0.41 15.15 11.95
N ALA A 17 -0.23 14.04 11.56
CA ALA A 17 -1.69 13.87 11.65
C ALA A 17 -2.21 13.61 13.07
N VAL A 18 -1.35 13.55 14.09
CA VAL A 18 -1.75 13.35 15.50
C VAL A 18 -1.39 14.59 16.34
N PRO A 19 -2.34 15.52 16.58
CA PRO A 19 -2.12 16.65 17.48
C PRO A 19 -2.30 16.26 18.97
N GLY A 20 -1.46 16.80 19.86
CA GLY A 20 -1.70 16.80 21.32
C GLY A 20 -1.04 15.70 22.16
N LEU A 21 -1.56 15.49 23.39
CA LEU A 21 -1.02 14.62 24.46
C LEU A 21 -0.79 13.14 24.06
N ASN A 22 -1.35 12.69 22.93
CA ASN A 22 -1.08 11.36 22.37
C ASN A 22 0.35 11.21 21.84
N LYS A 23 1.11 12.29 21.63
CA LYS A 23 2.53 12.22 21.22
C LYS A 23 3.43 11.46 22.22
N VAL A 24 3.11 11.50 23.52
CA VAL A 24 3.94 10.86 24.56
C VAL A 24 3.72 9.34 24.61
N VAL A 25 2.51 8.87 24.28
CA VAL A 25 2.19 7.44 24.20
C VAL A 25 2.81 6.80 22.94
N PHE A 26 2.88 7.53 21.83
CA PHE A 26 3.55 7.09 20.60
C PHE A 26 5.09 7.20 20.68
N GLY A 27 5.63 8.13 21.48
CA GLY A 27 7.08 8.33 21.64
C GLY A 27 7.77 7.39 22.65
N SER A 28 7.02 6.59 23.41
CA SER A 28 7.54 5.75 24.50
C SER A 28 7.71 4.26 24.16
N GLY A 29 7.60 3.88 22.88
CA GLY A 29 7.93 2.54 22.39
C GLY A 29 6.75 1.63 22.06
N PHE A 30 5.52 2.15 21.99
CA PHE A 30 4.34 1.32 21.72
C PHE A 30 3.70 1.49 20.33
N THR A 31 3.99 2.56 19.60
CA THR A 31 3.46 2.78 18.23
C THR A 31 4.39 3.71 17.45
N HIS A 32 5.21 3.16 16.57
CA HIS A 32 6.08 3.97 15.69
C HIS A 32 5.25 4.78 14.70
N TYR A 33 5.74 5.98 14.32
CA TYR A 33 5.20 6.72 13.19
C TYR A 33 5.56 6.00 11.88
N ASP A 34 4.68 6.06 10.88
CA ASP A 34 5.03 5.55 9.56
C ASP A 34 5.97 6.56 8.89
N GLU A 35 7.18 6.11 8.54
CA GLU A 35 7.95 6.83 7.54
C GLU A 35 7.13 6.94 6.25
N PRO A 36 7.19 8.09 5.55
CA PRO A 36 6.48 8.24 4.29
C PRO A 36 6.86 7.12 3.31
N PRO A 37 5.93 6.68 2.44
CA PRO A 37 6.24 5.72 1.40
C PRO A 37 7.33 6.28 0.47
N PRO A 38 8.17 5.41 -0.11
CA PRO A 38 9.14 5.84 -1.11
C PRO A 38 8.42 6.36 -2.37
N ASP A 39 9.08 7.24 -3.11
CA ASP A 39 8.58 7.75 -4.41
C ASP A 39 8.33 6.62 -5.43
N ARG A 40 9.03 5.49 -5.26
CA ARG A 40 8.90 4.29 -6.08
C ARG A 40 8.78 3.06 -5.20
N ILE A 41 7.77 2.23 -5.46
CA ILE A 41 7.54 0.96 -4.77
C ILE A 41 8.03 -0.16 -5.68
N ASP A 42 9.18 -0.73 -5.36
CA ASP A 42 9.72 -1.90 -6.09
C ASP A 42 9.32 -3.23 -5.44
N ASP A 43 9.12 -3.24 -4.12
CA ASP A 43 8.67 -4.42 -3.36
C ASP A 43 7.65 -4.02 -2.30
N LEU A 44 6.37 -4.27 -2.60
CA LEU A 44 5.26 -3.94 -1.71
C LEU A 44 5.22 -4.83 -0.45
N GLU A 45 5.77 -6.04 -0.53
CA GLU A 45 5.69 -7.02 0.55
C GLU A 45 6.75 -6.72 1.60
N SER A 46 7.95 -6.34 1.17
CA SER A 46 8.97 -5.80 2.07
C SER A 46 8.50 -4.53 2.79
N LEU A 47 7.73 -3.66 2.13
CA LEU A 47 7.12 -2.49 2.79
C LEU A 47 6.06 -2.91 3.83
N ARG A 48 5.28 -3.96 3.54
CA ARG A 48 4.29 -4.49 4.48
C ARG A 48 4.96 -5.05 5.73
N ASP A 49 5.99 -5.86 5.54
CA ASP A 49 6.68 -6.58 6.61
C ASP A 49 7.49 -5.61 7.51
N ALA A 50 7.81 -4.42 7.01
CA ALA A 50 8.39 -3.31 7.77
C ALA A 50 7.36 -2.31 8.35
N ASP A 51 6.07 -2.69 8.42
CA ASP A 51 4.96 -1.89 8.96
C ASP A 51 4.80 -0.50 8.29
N ARG A 52 5.19 -0.33 7.02
CA ARG A 52 5.29 0.98 6.34
C ARG A 52 3.97 1.56 5.84
N PHE A 53 2.88 0.81 5.96
CA PHE A 53 1.55 1.25 5.52
C PHE A 53 0.44 0.55 6.31
N ARG A 54 -0.77 1.09 6.25
CA ARG A 54 -1.99 0.54 6.87
C ARG A 54 -2.69 -0.47 5.97
N PHE A 55 -2.79 -0.14 4.70
CA PHE A 55 -3.20 -1.07 3.65
C PHE A 55 -2.68 -0.59 2.29
N ALA A 56 -2.62 -1.52 1.34
CA ALA A 56 -2.34 -1.23 -0.06
C ALA A 56 -3.31 -1.99 -0.97
N ASN A 57 -3.92 -1.29 -1.93
CA ASN A 57 -4.72 -1.91 -2.98
C ASN A 57 -3.86 -2.08 -4.23
N VAL A 58 -3.79 -3.31 -4.74
CA VAL A 58 -3.13 -3.63 -6.00
C VAL A 58 -4.20 -4.07 -6.98
N LEU A 59 -4.38 -3.30 -8.04
CA LEU A 59 -5.36 -3.57 -9.09
C LEU A 59 -4.63 -3.76 -10.42
N SER A 60 -5.06 -4.73 -11.22
CA SER A 60 -4.63 -4.86 -12.62
C SER A 60 -5.82 -5.03 -13.53
N ALA A 61 -5.68 -4.60 -14.77
CA ALA A 61 -6.68 -4.75 -15.81
C ALA A 61 -5.99 -5.06 -17.14
N TRP A 62 -6.68 -5.83 -17.97
CA TRP A 62 -6.19 -6.19 -19.29
C TRP A 62 -7.30 -6.09 -20.34
N VAL A 63 -6.87 -5.91 -21.59
CA VAL A 63 -7.72 -5.99 -22.78
C VAL A 63 -7.01 -6.81 -23.87
N ASP A 64 -7.78 -7.60 -24.61
CA ASP A 64 -7.34 -8.21 -25.86
C ASP A 64 -7.85 -7.38 -27.03
N VAL A 65 -6.93 -6.96 -27.90
CA VAL A 65 -7.23 -6.17 -29.10
C VAL A 65 -6.94 -6.97 -30.36
N GLU A 66 -7.92 -7.09 -31.23
CA GLU A 66 -7.82 -7.70 -32.56
C GLU A 66 -8.33 -6.68 -33.58
N ASP A 67 -7.53 -6.41 -34.62
CA ASP A 67 -7.85 -5.45 -35.69
C ASP A 67 -8.34 -4.07 -35.18
N GLY A 68 -7.75 -3.60 -34.08
CA GLY A 68 -8.08 -2.31 -33.46
C GLY A 68 -9.35 -2.33 -32.58
N VAL A 69 -9.95 -3.51 -32.35
CA VAL A 69 -11.16 -3.71 -31.56
C VAL A 69 -10.84 -4.49 -30.29
N ILE A 70 -11.37 -4.05 -29.15
CA ILE A 70 -11.30 -4.82 -27.91
C ILE A 70 -12.26 -5.99 -28.01
N VAL A 71 -11.73 -7.22 -28.01
CA VAL A 71 -12.51 -8.47 -28.11
C VAL A 71 -12.70 -9.15 -26.77
N SER A 72 -11.88 -8.82 -25.78
CA SER A 72 -12.01 -9.33 -24.42
C SER A 72 -11.38 -8.37 -23.42
N ALA A 73 -11.83 -8.44 -22.17
CA ALA A 73 -11.31 -7.62 -21.08
C ALA A 73 -11.50 -8.33 -19.75
N GLY A 74 -10.67 -7.96 -18.78
CA GLY A 74 -10.80 -8.43 -17.41
C GLY A 74 -10.05 -7.53 -16.44
N TYR A 75 -10.34 -7.73 -15.17
CA TYR A 75 -9.65 -7.06 -14.06
C TYR A 75 -9.38 -8.06 -12.95
N ASN A 76 -8.34 -7.78 -12.18
CA ASN A 76 -7.99 -8.52 -10.99
C ASN A 76 -7.55 -7.53 -9.91
N GLY A 77 -7.55 -7.96 -8.66
CA GLY A 77 -7.03 -7.14 -7.59
C GLY A 77 -7.07 -7.80 -6.23
N ARG A 78 -6.32 -7.19 -5.32
CA ARG A 78 -6.30 -7.58 -3.91
C ARG A 78 -6.04 -6.36 -3.03
N CYS A 79 -6.50 -6.45 -1.79
CA CYS A 79 -6.08 -5.57 -0.71
C CYS A 79 -5.05 -6.31 0.14
N LEU A 80 -3.89 -5.70 0.36
CA LEU A 80 -2.93 -6.12 1.37
C LEU A 80 -3.16 -5.27 2.61
N MET A 81 -3.53 -5.93 3.70
CA MET A 81 -3.50 -5.30 5.01
C MET A 81 -2.04 -5.12 5.44
N GLY A 82 -1.73 -3.96 6.05
CA GLY A 82 -0.45 -3.75 6.72
C GLY A 82 -0.23 -4.76 7.84
N ALA A 83 1.02 -5.02 8.17
CA ALA A 83 1.33 -5.71 9.42
C ALA A 83 1.08 -4.75 10.60
N THR A 84 0.74 -5.32 11.76
CA THR A 84 0.73 -4.61 13.04
C THR A 84 1.71 -5.34 13.95
N THR A 85 2.98 -4.93 13.93
CA THR A 85 3.96 -5.46 14.88
C THR A 85 3.80 -4.77 16.23
N LEU A 86 3.39 -5.52 17.25
CA LEU A 86 3.45 -5.07 18.65
C LEU A 86 4.85 -5.40 19.19
N ALA A 87 5.68 -4.38 19.43
CA ALA A 87 6.90 -4.55 20.20
C ALA A 87 6.51 -4.70 21.69
N VAL A 88 6.83 -5.84 22.30
CA VAL A 88 6.78 -6.01 23.75
C VAL A 88 8.20 -5.76 24.26
N GLY A 89 8.36 -4.69 25.04
CA GLY A 89 9.62 -4.32 25.69
C GLY A 89 10.07 -5.29 26.77
#